data_AF-A0A0R1VXS0-F1
#
_entry.id   AF-A0A0R1VXS0-F1
#
_cell.length_a   1.000
_cell.length_b   1.000
_cell.length_c   1.000
_cell.angle_alpha   90.00
_cell.angle_beta   90.00
_cell.angle_gamma   90.00
#
_symmetry.space_group_name_H-M   'P 1'
#
loop_
_entity.id
_entity.type
_entity.pdbx_description
1 polymer ?
#
loop_
_entity_poly.entity_id
_entity_poly.type
_entity_poly.pdbx_seq_one_letter_code
_entity_poly.pdbx_strand_id
1 'polypeptide(L)'
;MVASGICHSDEALRIGDAVIDYPIVLGHEGSGIVEKVGSHVQNFKPGDHVVLSFYACGNCDNCLKGMPTRCRNYGANNLSGVRPDGTDHFMRDGKHIADMFDQSSFTTTTVVRERNCVKVPKDLDLRKLGPLGYGYVTGSGNCTQHAKTSSRPNYCRIWDRCCWPRSHDGRTYFWLYHGHCSRYCRFTIAISKRAWCN
;
A
#
# COMPACT_ATOMS: atom_id res chain seq x y z
N MET A 1 -9.85 -6.52 2.49
CA MET A 1 -9.23 -6.02 1.24
C MET A 1 -10.07 -6.39 0.04
N VAL A 2 -10.49 -5.42 -0.77
CA VAL A 2 -11.25 -5.69 -2.01
C VAL A 2 -10.31 -5.99 -3.18
N ALA A 3 -9.21 -5.25 -3.29
CA ALA A 3 -8.17 -5.50 -4.29
C ALA A 3 -6.80 -5.00 -3.80
N SER A 4 -5.75 -5.58 -4.36
CA SER A 4 -4.38 -5.10 -4.23
C SER A 4 -3.71 -5.06 -5.60
N GLY A 5 -2.98 -3.99 -5.88
CA GLY A 5 -2.00 -3.97 -6.97
C GLY A 5 -0.80 -4.86 -6.67
N ILE A 6 -0.06 -5.23 -7.71
CA ILE A 6 1.27 -5.85 -7.62
C ILE A 6 2.25 -4.85 -8.20
N CYS A 7 3.25 -4.46 -7.40
CA CYS A 7 4.25 -3.49 -7.77
C CYS A 7 5.64 -4.14 -7.82
N HIS A 8 6.58 -3.51 -8.53
CA HIS A 8 7.95 -3.99 -8.64
C HIS A 8 8.65 -4.16 -7.27
N SER A 9 8.26 -3.38 -6.26
CA SER A 9 8.79 -3.54 -4.90
C SER A 9 8.36 -4.85 -4.22
N ASP A 10 7.17 -5.38 -4.56
CA ASP A 10 6.75 -6.70 -4.07
C ASP A 10 7.60 -7.80 -4.73
N GLU A 11 7.84 -7.65 -6.03
CA GLU A 11 8.68 -8.59 -6.80
C GLU A 11 10.14 -8.58 -6.33
N ALA A 12 10.70 -7.41 -6.04
CA ALA A 12 12.07 -7.27 -5.52
C ALA A 12 12.27 -8.06 -4.21
N LEU A 13 11.28 -8.07 -3.32
CA LEU A 13 11.29 -8.92 -2.13
C LEU A 13 11.09 -10.40 -2.48
N ARG A 14 10.22 -10.73 -3.45
CA ARG A 14 10.00 -12.12 -3.86
C ARG A 14 11.27 -12.78 -4.43
N ILE A 15 12.09 -12.03 -5.17
CA ILE A 15 13.31 -12.54 -5.82
C ILE A 15 14.59 -12.31 -5.01
N GLY A 16 14.54 -11.53 -3.93
CA GLY A 16 15.67 -11.27 -3.04
C GLY A 16 16.56 -10.08 -3.43
N ASP A 17 16.12 -9.25 -4.37
CA ASP A 17 16.80 -7.98 -4.73
C ASP A 17 16.63 -6.90 -3.65
N ALA A 18 15.60 -7.04 -2.82
CA ALA A 18 15.42 -6.30 -1.58
C ALA A 18 15.22 -7.30 -0.43
N VAL A 19 15.60 -6.89 0.79
CA VAL A 19 15.50 -7.75 1.97
C VAL A 19 14.76 -7.00 3.08
N ILE A 20 13.68 -7.63 3.54
CA ILE A 20 13.05 -7.46 4.84
C ILE A 20 13.18 -8.83 5.56
N ASP A 21 12.70 -8.96 6.79
CA ASP A 21 12.57 -10.24 7.46
C ASP A 21 11.57 -11.18 6.76
N TYR A 22 11.82 -12.49 6.87
CA TYR A 22 10.96 -13.56 6.35
C TYR A 22 10.63 -14.57 7.47
N PRO A 23 9.46 -15.25 7.41
CA PRO A 23 8.40 -15.13 6.39
C PRO A 23 7.69 -13.77 6.43
N ILE A 24 7.17 -13.31 5.29
CA ILE A 24 6.55 -11.98 5.13
C ILE A 24 5.21 -12.07 4.40
N VAL A 25 4.28 -11.19 4.75
CA VAL A 25 3.09 -10.91 3.96
C VAL A 25 3.34 -9.66 3.10
N LEU A 26 3.39 -9.83 1.77
CA LEU A 26 3.65 -8.75 0.82
C LEU A 26 2.37 -7.94 0.48
N GLY A 27 2.53 -6.98 -0.43
CA GLY A 27 1.46 -6.14 -0.95
C GLY A 27 1.46 -4.77 -0.29
N HIS A 28 1.55 -3.73 -1.11
CA HIS A 28 1.53 -2.34 -0.65
C HIS A 28 0.68 -1.38 -1.49
N GLU A 29 -0.22 -1.94 -2.30
CA GLU A 29 -1.14 -1.20 -3.17
C GLU A 29 -2.59 -1.62 -2.89
N GLY A 30 -2.98 -1.60 -1.62
CA GLY A 30 -4.27 -2.08 -1.16
C GLY A 30 -5.44 -1.11 -1.33
N SER A 31 -6.64 -1.64 -1.56
CA SER A 31 -7.91 -0.91 -1.50
C SER A 31 -9.00 -1.76 -0.84
N GLY A 32 -9.90 -1.13 -0.10
CA GLY A 32 -10.94 -1.88 0.62
C GLY A 32 -11.92 -1.03 1.39
N ILE A 33 -12.65 -1.70 2.28
CA ILE A 33 -13.73 -1.12 3.08
C ILE A 33 -13.36 -1.27 4.55
N VAL A 34 -13.47 -0.18 5.31
CA VAL A 34 -13.25 -0.18 6.75
C VAL A 34 -14.33 -1.03 7.42
N GLU A 35 -13.93 -2.02 8.20
CA GLU A 35 -14.82 -2.86 9.02
C GLU A 35 -14.85 -2.40 10.47
N LYS A 36 -13.69 -2.02 11.02
CA LYS A 36 -13.56 -1.61 12.41
C LYS A 36 -12.58 -0.46 12.55
N VAL A 37 -12.82 0.40 13.54
CA VAL A 37 -11.90 1.48 13.91
C VAL A 37 -11.56 1.41 15.39
N GLY A 38 -10.30 1.72 15.73
CA GLY A 38 -9.84 1.86 17.10
C GLY A 38 -10.44 3.08 17.81
N SER A 39 -10.52 3.04 19.13
CA SER A 39 -11.14 4.09 19.96
C SER A 39 -10.54 5.49 19.79
N HIS A 40 -9.31 5.58 19.30
CA HIS A 40 -8.61 6.85 19.09
C HIS A 40 -8.63 7.32 17.62
N VAL A 41 -9.20 6.53 16.71
CA VAL A 41 -9.37 6.91 15.29
C VAL A 41 -10.51 7.92 15.20
N GLN A 42 -10.29 9.03 14.49
CA GLN A 42 -11.26 10.12 14.42
C GLN A 42 -11.82 10.29 13.02
N ASN A 43 -10.99 10.05 12.01
CA ASN A 43 -11.32 10.40 10.64
C ASN A 43 -12.01 9.28 9.89
N PHE A 44 -12.21 8.09 10.46
CA PHE A 44 -12.78 6.94 9.77
C PHE A 44 -13.90 6.29 10.56
N LYS A 45 -14.80 5.63 9.84
CA LYS A 45 -15.86 4.79 10.41
C LYS A 45 -16.05 3.52 9.57
N PRO A 46 -16.66 2.46 10.15
CA PRO A 46 -17.07 1.29 9.39
C PRO A 46 -17.88 1.66 8.13
N GLY A 47 -17.59 1.00 7.02
CA GLY A 47 -18.19 1.23 5.71
C GLY A 47 -17.54 2.35 4.87
N ASP A 48 -16.52 3.04 5.37
CA ASP A 48 -15.73 3.96 4.55
C ASP A 48 -14.90 3.18 3.52
N HIS A 49 -14.87 3.67 2.28
CA HIS A 49 -14.01 3.13 1.23
C HIS A 49 -12.65 3.80 1.31
N VAL A 50 -11.58 3.01 1.24
CA VAL A 50 -10.21 3.51 1.41
C VAL A 50 -9.24 2.89 0.41
N VAL A 51 -8.23 3.67 0.06
CA VAL A 51 -6.98 3.20 -0.53
C VAL A 51 -5.89 3.29 0.54
N LEU A 52 -5.02 2.30 0.57
CA LEU A 52 -3.88 2.23 1.47
C LEU A 52 -2.66 2.85 0.79
N SER A 53 -1.90 3.65 1.54
CA SER A 53 -0.66 4.27 1.09
C SER A 53 0.44 4.01 2.10
N PHE A 54 1.67 4.40 1.78
CA PHE A 54 2.80 4.30 2.71
C PHE A 54 2.64 5.23 3.92
N TYR A 55 3.27 4.88 5.03
CA TYR A 55 3.22 5.68 6.24
C TYR A 55 4.29 6.78 6.24
N ALA A 56 3.87 8.01 6.51
CA ALA A 56 4.73 9.14 6.82
C ALA A 56 4.43 9.67 8.23
N CYS A 57 5.47 9.94 9.03
CA CYS A 57 5.31 10.29 10.44
C CYS A 57 4.59 11.62 10.66
N GLY A 58 4.65 12.52 9.68
CA GLY A 58 3.92 13.78 9.70
C GLY A 58 4.38 14.81 10.72
N ASN A 59 5.51 14.56 11.39
CA ASN A 59 6.08 15.43 12.43
C ASN A 59 7.57 15.71 12.24
N CYS A 60 8.28 14.97 11.36
CA CYS A 60 9.65 15.31 10.99
C CYS A 60 9.67 16.51 10.04
N ASP A 61 10.81 17.20 9.98
CA ASP A 61 11.07 18.33 9.09
C ASP A 61 10.64 18.07 7.63
N ASN A 62 10.94 16.90 7.07
CA ASN A 62 10.54 16.57 5.70
C ASN A 62 9.02 16.42 5.57
N CYS A 63 8.36 15.82 6.55
CA CYS A 63 6.90 15.72 6.54
C CYS A 63 6.23 17.09 6.71
N LEU A 64 6.75 17.95 7.59
CA LEU A 64 6.24 19.31 7.79
C LEU A 64 6.43 20.20 6.55
N LYS A 65 7.44 19.90 5.73
CA LYS A 65 7.66 20.53 4.41
C LYS A 65 6.81 19.91 3.29
N GLY A 66 5.91 18.97 3.59
CA GLY A 66 5.08 18.31 2.58
C GLY A 66 5.82 17.30 1.71
N MET A 67 6.91 16.71 2.20
CA MET A 67 7.70 15.67 1.51
C MET A 67 7.55 14.30 2.21
N PRO A 68 6.36 13.67 2.19
CA PRO A 68 6.11 12.44 2.94
C PRO A 68 6.93 11.23 2.43
N THR A 69 7.29 11.20 1.15
CA THR A 69 8.17 10.18 0.56
C THR A 69 9.62 10.26 1.08
N ARG A 70 9.99 11.37 1.73
CA ARG A 70 11.29 11.59 2.36
C ARG A 70 11.19 11.62 3.88
N CYS A 71 10.15 11.00 4.45
CA CYS A 71 10.00 10.88 5.89
C CYS A 71 11.29 10.33 6.52
N ARG A 72 11.82 10.98 7.57
CA ARG A 72 13.02 10.48 8.27
C ARG A 72 12.84 9.09 8.85
N ASN A 73 11.60 8.74 9.18
CA ASN A 73 11.22 7.44 9.74
C ASN A 73 10.63 6.52 8.68
N TYR A 74 10.87 6.73 7.39
CA TYR A 74 10.24 5.94 6.32
C TYR A 74 10.56 4.45 6.44
N GLY A 75 11.84 4.08 6.53
CA GLY A 75 12.26 2.68 6.64
C GLY A 75 11.67 2.00 7.87
N ALA A 76 11.82 2.62 9.05
CA ALA A 76 11.31 2.08 10.31
C ALA A 76 9.77 1.93 10.37
N ASN A 77 9.02 2.63 9.52
CA ASN A 77 7.55 2.55 9.49
C ASN A 77 6.99 1.68 8.37
N ASN A 78 7.79 1.36 7.36
CA ASN A 78 7.29 0.71 6.14
C ASN A 78 8.08 -0.54 5.73
N LEU A 79 9.32 -0.70 6.21
CA LEU A 79 10.25 -1.74 5.77
C LEU A 79 10.90 -2.48 6.96
N SER A 80 10.36 -2.31 8.17
CA SER A 80 10.88 -2.93 9.40
C SER A 80 10.40 -4.36 9.62
N GLY A 81 9.32 -4.79 8.95
CA GLY A 81 8.67 -6.08 9.22
C GLY A 81 7.81 -6.12 10.48
N VAL A 82 7.88 -5.08 11.32
CA VAL A 82 7.15 -4.95 12.58
C VAL A 82 6.45 -3.61 12.68
N ARG A 83 5.48 -3.52 13.60
CA ARG A 83 4.86 -2.26 13.98
C ARG A 83 5.91 -1.30 14.59
N PRO A 84 5.64 0.01 14.66
CA PRO A 84 6.60 0.99 15.19
C PRO A 84 7.03 0.79 16.65
N ASP A 85 6.21 0.08 17.44
CA ASP A 85 6.53 -0.31 18.81
C ASP A 85 7.31 -1.63 18.91
N GLY A 86 7.70 -2.20 17.77
CA GLY A 86 8.42 -3.47 17.66
C GLY A 86 7.52 -4.70 17.79
N THR A 87 6.21 -4.53 17.98
CA THR A 87 5.30 -5.67 18.09
C THR A 87 4.95 -6.25 16.74
N ASP A 88 4.59 -7.53 16.75
CA ASP A 88 4.22 -8.25 15.54
C ASP A 88 2.97 -7.65 14.89
N HIS A 89 3.05 -7.41 13.58
CA HIS A 89 1.84 -7.10 12.82
C HIS A 89 1.03 -8.38 12.62
N PHE A 90 1.71 -9.44 12.17
CA PHE A 90 1.12 -10.74 11.91
C PHE A 90 1.84 -11.81 12.73
N MET A 91 1.07 -12.76 13.24
CA MET A 91 1.57 -13.98 13.83
C MET A 91 0.89 -15.19 13.21
N ARG A 92 1.65 -16.27 13.08
CA ARG A 92 1.12 -17.58 12.70
C ARG A 92 1.76 -18.64 13.58
N ASP A 93 0.92 -19.43 14.25
CA ASP A 93 1.36 -20.52 15.13
C ASP A 93 2.38 -20.06 16.20
N GLY A 94 2.16 -18.86 16.75
CA GLY A 94 3.02 -18.23 17.76
C GLY A 94 4.36 -17.69 17.23
N LYS A 95 4.54 -17.63 15.91
CA LYS A 95 5.74 -17.09 15.27
C LYS A 95 5.43 -15.80 14.53
N HIS A 96 6.36 -14.85 14.62
CA HIS A 96 6.35 -13.61 13.87
C HIS A 96 6.28 -13.86 12.37
N ILE A 97 5.42 -13.11 11.69
CA ILE A 97 5.40 -12.96 10.23
C ILE A 97 5.57 -11.47 9.93
N ALA A 98 6.59 -11.14 9.14
CA ALA A 98 6.90 -9.77 8.80
C ALA A 98 5.77 -9.11 7.97
N ASP A 99 5.66 -7.81 8.10
CA ASP A 99 4.78 -6.98 7.28
C ASP A 99 5.54 -6.09 6.28
N MET A 100 4.77 -5.51 5.37
CA MET A 100 5.26 -4.59 4.38
C MET A 100 4.35 -3.36 4.37
N PHE A 101 4.95 -2.18 4.49
CA PHE A 101 4.29 -0.86 4.45
C PHE A 101 3.20 -0.62 5.51
N ASP A 102 3.19 -1.38 6.61
CA ASP A 102 2.10 -1.35 7.60
C ASP A 102 0.73 -1.58 6.96
N GLN A 103 0.69 -2.40 5.90
CA GLN A 103 -0.53 -2.81 5.23
C GLN A 103 -0.54 -4.27 4.83
N SER A 104 0.51 -4.81 4.21
CA SER A 104 0.54 -6.21 3.75
C SER A 104 -0.76 -6.63 3.05
N SER A 105 -1.07 -5.92 1.96
CA SER A 105 -2.38 -5.95 1.32
C SER A 105 -2.69 -7.26 0.58
N PHE A 106 -1.77 -8.22 0.50
CA PHE A 106 -2.03 -9.59 0.04
C PHE A 106 -2.70 -10.45 1.13
N THR A 107 -3.69 -9.87 1.80
CA THR A 107 -4.50 -10.48 2.86
C THR A 107 -5.97 -10.18 2.62
N THR A 108 -6.86 -11.03 3.14
CA THR A 108 -8.30 -10.72 3.12
C THR A 108 -8.65 -9.59 4.07
N THR A 109 -7.89 -9.43 5.15
CA THR A 109 -8.04 -8.37 6.16
C THR A 109 -6.68 -7.97 6.72
N THR A 110 -6.49 -6.68 6.97
CA THR A 110 -5.27 -6.12 7.58
C THR A 110 -5.63 -5.01 8.57
N VAL A 111 -4.70 -4.72 9.49
CA VAL A 111 -4.82 -3.65 10.50
C VAL A 111 -3.84 -2.53 10.19
N VAL A 112 -4.34 -1.41 9.72
CA VAL A 112 -3.48 -0.29 9.30
C VAL A 112 -3.59 0.91 10.25
N ARG A 113 -2.58 1.78 10.25
CA ARG A 113 -2.69 3.07 10.95
C ARG A 113 -3.60 4.03 10.21
N GLU A 114 -4.24 4.94 10.96
CA GLU A 114 -5.12 5.98 10.40
C GLU A 114 -4.45 6.76 9.25
N ARG A 115 -3.14 7.01 9.37
CA ARG A 115 -2.34 7.73 8.38
C ARG A 115 -1.95 6.93 7.13
N ASN A 116 -2.09 5.60 7.14
CA ASN A 116 -1.95 4.77 5.95
C ASN A 116 -3.22 4.79 5.09
N CYS A 117 -4.34 5.31 5.59
CA CYS A 117 -5.60 5.31 4.85
C CYS A 117 -5.90 6.64 4.20
N VAL A 118 -6.40 6.60 2.97
CA VAL A 118 -7.01 7.73 2.28
C VAL A 118 -8.43 7.35 1.91
N LYS A 119 -9.42 8.16 2.33
CA LYS A 119 -10.81 7.94 1.92
C LYS A 119 -10.99 8.19 0.44
N VAL A 120 -11.84 7.38 -0.17
CA VAL A 120 -12.29 7.57 -1.54
C VAL A 120 -13.82 7.58 -1.61
N PRO A 121 -14.41 8.27 -2.59
CA PRO A 121 -15.85 8.21 -2.84
C PRO A 121 -16.35 6.77 -3.01
N LYS A 122 -17.58 6.50 -2.55
CA LYS A 122 -18.13 5.14 -2.50
C LYS A 122 -18.57 4.59 -3.86
N ASP A 123 -18.80 5.47 -4.81
CA ASP A 123 -19.18 5.19 -6.19
C ASP A 123 -17.97 4.77 -7.07
N LEU A 124 -16.74 4.95 -6.58
CA LEU A 124 -15.56 4.45 -7.27
C LEU A 124 -15.38 2.94 -7.12
N ASP A 125 -14.99 2.28 -8.21
CA ASP A 125 -14.69 0.86 -8.23
C ASP A 125 -13.35 0.57 -7.54
N LEU A 126 -13.41 0.13 -6.28
CA LEU A 126 -12.23 -0.20 -5.46
C LEU A 126 -11.26 -1.15 -6.16
N ARG A 127 -11.74 -2.04 -7.04
CA ARG A 127 -10.88 -2.99 -7.77
C ARG A 127 -9.80 -2.33 -8.62
N LYS A 128 -9.96 -1.04 -8.93
CA LYS A 128 -9.05 -0.26 -9.78
C LYS A 128 -8.17 0.72 -8.99
N LEU A 129 -8.42 0.89 -7.69
CA LEU A 129 -7.85 2.01 -6.94
C LEU A 129 -6.55 1.65 -6.19
N GLY A 130 -6.25 0.37 -6.02
CA GLY A 130 -5.05 -0.09 -5.29
C GLY A 130 -3.75 0.60 -5.72
N PRO A 131 -3.41 0.63 -7.03
CA PRO A 131 -2.18 1.28 -7.52
C PRO A 131 -2.07 2.78 -7.25
N LEU A 132 -3.17 3.46 -6.92
CA LEU A 132 -3.14 4.89 -6.56
C LEU A 132 -2.41 5.13 -5.24
N GLY A 133 -2.35 4.14 -4.36
CA GLY A 133 -1.71 4.23 -3.05
C GLY A 133 -0.19 4.35 -3.07
N TYR A 134 0.46 3.90 -4.15
CA TYR A 134 1.92 3.85 -4.25
C TYR A 134 2.44 4.14 -5.65
N GLY A 135 2.31 3.20 -6.61
CA GLY A 135 2.93 3.30 -7.93
C GLY A 135 2.53 4.57 -8.69
N TYR A 136 1.27 4.98 -8.58
CA TYR A 136 0.81 6.22 -9.22
C TYR A 136 1.41 7.47 -8.55
N VAL A 137 1.40 7.56 -7.23
CA VAL A 137 1.89 8.74 -6.49
C VAL A 137 3.40 8.90 -6.64
N THR A 138 4.14 7.80 -6.57
CA THR A 138 5.59 7.80 -6.76
C THR A 138 5.97 8.13 -8.21
N GLY A 139 5.30 7.53 -9.19
CA GLY A 139 5.53 7.80 -10.62
C GLY A 139 5.18 9.24 -11.03
N SER A 140 4.00 9.73 -10.65
CA SER A 140 3.56 11.11 -10.96
C SER A 140 4.37 12.17 -10.20
N GLY A 141 4.74 11.90 -8.95
CA GLY A 141 5.62 12.76 -8.15
C GLY A 141 7.00 12.91 -8.78
N ASN A 142 7.58 11.83 -9.31
CA ASN A 142 8.86 11.90 -10.00
C ASN A 142 8.79 12.78 -11.26
N CYS A 143 7.75 12.63 -12.08
CA CYS A 143 7.61 13.42 -13.31
C CYS A 143 7.38 14.91 -13.01
N THR A 144 6.50 15.24 -12.07
CA THR A 144 6.15 16.65 -11.76
C THR A 144 7.26 17.39 -11.01
N GLN A 145 7.99 16.72 -10.13
CA GLN A 145 9.09 17.33 -9.37
C GLN A 145 10.36 17.49 -10.23
N HIS A 146 10.69 16.52 -11.10
CA HIS A 146 11.83 16.65 -12.03
C HIS A 146 11.54 17.62 -13.20
N ALA A 147 10.27 17.78 -13.60
CA ALA A 147 9.91 18.79 -14.60
C ALA A 147 10.21 20.22 -14.12
N LYS A 148 10.18 20.48 -12.80
CA LYS A 148 10.54 21.80 -12.24
C LYS A 148 12.04 22.10 -12.25
N THR A 149 12.90 21.09 -12.44
CA THR A 149 14.37 21.26 -12.44
C THR A 149 15.00 21.24 -13.84
N SER A 150 14.21 21.05 -14.91
CA SER A 150 14.72 21.09 -16.29
C SER A 150 13.87 22.00 -17.18
N SER A 151 14.47 23.06 -17.71
CA SER A 151 13.86 24.00 -18.67
C SER A 151 13.79 23.44 -20.10
N ARG A 152 13.64 22.12 -20.25
CA ARG A 152 13.46 21.44 -21.54
C ARG A 152 12.31 20.43 -21.41
N PRO A 153 11.44 20.29 -22.43
CA PRO A 153 10.32 19.35 -22.38
C PRO A 153 10.87 17.92 -22.44
N ASN A 154 11.31 17.41 -21.29
CA ASN A 154 11.70 16.04 -21.12
C ASN A 154 10.43 15.23 -20.88
N TYR A 155 9.90 14.65 -21.95
CA TYR A 155 8.91 13.59 -21.90
C TYR A 155 9.34 12.56 -20.84
N CYS A 156 8.53 12.39 -19.80
CA CYS A 156 8.87 11.52 -18.67
C CYS A 156 8.86 10.06 -19.13
N ARG A 157 10.00 9.55 -19.62
CA ARG A 157 10.21 8.17 -20.11
C ARG A 157 10.08 7.08 -19.04
N ILE A 158 9.61 7.42 -17.83
CA ILE A 158 9.27 6.43 -16.79
C ILE A 158 8.15 5.52 -17.30
N TRP A 159 7.21 6.06 -18.07
CA TRP A 159 6.08 5.31 -18.65
C TRP A 159 6.44 4.44 -19.85
N ASP A 160 7.58 4.69 -20.51
CA ASP A 160 8.07 3.87 -21.64
C ASP A 160 8.84 2.63 -21.18
N ARG A 161 9.30 2.60 -19.91
CA ARG A 161 10.05 1.46 -19.32
C ARG A 161 9.29 0.68 -18.26
N CYS A 162 8.08 1.11 -17.88
CA CYS A 162 7.07 0.14 -17.52
C CYS A 162 6.74 -0.62 -18.80
N CYS A 163 7.43 -1.74 -19.04
CA CYS A 163 6.98 -2.73 -20.01
C CYS A 163 5.58 -3.20 -19.58
N TRP A 164 4.56 -2.47 -19.98
CA TRP A 164 3.25 -3.03 -20.21
C TRP A 164 3.48 -4.06 -21.30
N PRO A 165 3.29 -5.37 -21.04
CA PRO A 165 3.28 -6.33 -22.13
C PRO A 165 2.16 -5.89 -23.08
N ARG A 166 2.52 -5.36 -24.26
CA ARG A 166 1.57 -5.24 -25.36
C ARG A 166 1.24 -6.67 -25.77
N SER A 167 0.03 -7.11 -25.49
CA SER A 167 -0.53 -8.25 -26.20
C SER A 167 -0.77 -7.84 -27.65
N HIS A 168 -0.51 -8.76 -28.58
CA HIS A 168 -0.71 -8.57 -30.01
C HIS A 168 -2.19 -8.40 -30.44
N ASP A 169 -3.14 -8.35 -29.50
CA ASP A 169 -4.59 -8.37 -29.75
C ASP A 169 -5.37 -7.15 -29.20
N GLY A 170 -4.67 -6.13 -28.65
CA GLY A 170 -5.31 -4.90 -28.18
C GLY A 170 -6.20 -5.04 -26.94
N ARG A 171 -6.14 -6.18 -26.22
CA ARG A 171 -6.84 -6.37 -24.95
C ARG A 171 -5.86 -6.24 -23.78
N THR A 172 -6.09 -5.25 -22.92
CA THR A 172 -5.36 -5.11 -21.66
C THR A 172 -5.76 -6.24 -20.71
N TYR A 173 -4.97 -7.33 -20.68
CA TYR A 173 -5.14 -8.36 -19.67
C TYR A 173 -4.56 -7.86 -18.35
N PHE A 174 -5.42 -7.37 -17.46
CA PHE A 174 -5.11 -7.39 -16.04
C PHE A 174 -4.95 -8.86 -15.66
N TRP A 175 -3.80 -9.23 -15.10
CA TRP A 175 -3.67 -10.51 -14.39
C TRP A 175 -4.47 -10.40 -13.08
N LEU A 176 -5.79 -10.38 -13.20
CA LEU A 176 -6.70 -10.78 -12.14
C LEU A 176 -6.49 -12.28 -11.99
N TYR A 177 -5.87 -12.69 -10.90
CA TYR A 177 -5.87 -14.09 -10.52
C TYR A 177 -7.33 -14.48 -10.25
N HIS A 178 -8.02 -15.02 -11.27
CA HIS A 178 -9.33 -15.64 -11.14
C HIS A 178 -9.14 -17.01 -10.49
N GLY A 179 -8.81 -17.00 -9.20
CA GLY A 179 -8.98 -18.16 -8.35
C GLY A 179 -10.49 -18.39 -8.18
N HIS A 180 -11.01 -19.46 -8.78
CA HIS A 180 -12.33 -19.98 -8.45
C HIS A 180 -12.40 -20.30 -6.94
N CYS A 181 -12.89 -19.36 -6.15
CA CYS A 181 -13.33 -19.62 -4.78
C CYS A 181 -14.73 -19.05 -4.61
N SER A 182 -15.71 -19.85 -5.04
CA SER A 182 -17.13 -19.67 -4.77
C SER A 182 -17.41 -19.90 -3.29
N ARG A 183 -17.04 -18.95 -2.42
CA ARG A 183 -17.46 -18.82 -1.02
C ARG A 183 -17.29 -17.35 -0.65
N TYR A 184 -18.35 -16.73 -0.12
CA TYR A 184 -18.37 -15.33 0.28
C TYR A 184 -17.34 -15.05 1.40
N CYS A 185 -16.09 -14.75 1.05
CA CYS A 185 -15.13 -14.21 1.99
C CYS A 185 -15.48 -12.74 2.25
N ARG A 186 -15.73 -12.36 3.51
CA ARG A 186 -15.81 -10.95 3.89
C ARG A 186 -14.43 -10.33 3.71
N PHE A 187 -14.38 -9.25 2.94
CA PHE A 187 -13.16 -8.53 2.58
C PHE A 187 -13.14 -7.19 3.31
N THR A 188 -12.24 -7.01 4.27
CA THR A 188 -12.33 -5.87 5.21
C THR A 188 -10.98 -5.24 5.58
N ILE A 189 -10.99 -4.05 6.17
CA ILE A 189 -9.83 -3.33 6.73
C ILE A 189 -10.18 -2.92 8.16
N ALA A 190 -9.29 -3.17 9.12
CA ALA A 190 -9.38 -2.56 10.44
C ALA A 190 -8.39 -1.38 10.52
N ILE A 191 -8.83 -0.24 11.06
CA ILE A 191 -7.96 0.92 11.26
C ILE A 191 -7.69 1.09 12.75
N SER A 192 -6.43 1.29 13.13
CA SER A 192 -6.05 1.48 14.53
C SER A 192 -4.98 2.55 14.75
N LYS A 193 -4.94 3.14 15.93
CA LYS A 193 -3.79 3.97 16.40
C LYS A 193 -2.86 3.23 17.37
N ARG A 194 -3.17 1.98 17.72
CA ARG A 194 -2.36 1.06 18.54
C ARG A 194 -2.54 -0.38 18.05
N ALA A 195 -1.63 -1.30 18.38
CA ALA A 195 -1.81 -2.72 18.08
C ALA A 195 -3.16 -3.24 18.63
N TRP A 196 -3.94 -3.94 17.81
CA TRP A 196 -5.03 -4.78 18.30
C TRP A 196 -4.40 -6.14 18.63
N CYS A 197 -4.24 -6.46 19.90
CA CYS A 197 -4.14 -7.85 20.34
C CYS A 197 -5.55 -8.33 20.69
N ASN A 198 -5.97 -9.46 20.12
CA ASN A 198 -6.84 -10.38 20.83
C ASN A 198 -5.97 -11.21 21.77
#